data_AF-W7B543-F1
#
_entry.id   AF-W7B543-F1
#
_cell.length_a   1.000
_cell.length_b   1.000
_cell.length_c   1.000
_cell.angle_alpha   90.00
_cell.angle_beta   90.00
_cell.angle_gamma   90.00
#
_symmetry.space_group_name_H-M   'P 1'
#
loop_
_entity.id
_entity.type
_entity.pdbx_description
1 polymer ?
#
loop_
_entity_poly.entity_id
_entity_poly.type
_entity_poly.pdbx_seq_one_letter_code
_entity_poly.pdbx_strand_id
1 'polypeptide(L)' 'MLRVIASASGEHEGESVLLPSAINQSVLASLCGLSQSAISIHLKKLVKEGLLASTHTPLRILEPNFLAHS' A
#
# COMPACT_ATOMS: atom_id res chain seq x y z
N MET A 1 3.27 1.67 -7.79
CA MET A 1 2.16 0.69 -7.81
C MET A 1 1.11 0.94 -6.74
N LEU A 2 1.46 0.98 -5.44
CA LEU A 2 0.50 1.27 -4.35
C LEU A 2 -0.37 2.51 -4.60
N ARG A 3 0.23 3.60 -5.12
CA ARG A 3 -0.47 4.80 -5.59
C ARG A 3 -1.58 4.52 -6.60
N VAL A 4 -1.23 3.82 -7.69
CA VAL A 4 -2.17 3.50 -8.77
C VAL A 4 -3.33 2.67 -8.24
N ILE A 5 -3.06 1.68 -7.39
CA ILE A 5 -4.09 0.83 -6.80
C ILE A 5 -4.98 1.63 -5.84
N ALA A 6 -4.39 2.48 -4.99
CA ALA A 6 -5.13 3.34 -4.07
C ALA A 6 -6.06 4.31 -4.81
N SER A 7 -5.57 4.94 -5.89
CA SER A 7 -6.38 5.85 -6.71
C SER A 7 -7.49 5.14 -7.49
N ALA A 8 -7.26 3.89 -7.93
CA ALA A 8 -8.23 3.16 -8.74
C ALA A 8 -9.26 2.37 -7.93
N SER A 9 -8.91 1.93 -6.72
CA SER A 9 -9.73 0.97 -5.96
C SER A 9 -9.64 1.14 -4.45
N GLY A 10 -8.95 2.17 -3.95
CA GLY A 10 -8.87 2.45 -2.52
C GLY A 10 -10.17 3.05 -1.97
N GLU A 11 -10.54 2.64 -0.77
CA GLU A 11 -11.66 3.20 -0.02
C GLU A 11 -11.16 4.23 0.98
N HIS A 12 -11.72 5.44 0.96
CA HIS A 12 -11.32 6.51 1.88
C HIS A 12 -12.01 6.30 3.24
N GLU A 13 -11.22 6.23 4.30
CA GLU A 13 -11.67 6.15 5.70
C GLU A 13 -11.04 7.30 6.49
N GLY A 14 -11.78 8.41 6.58
CA GLY A 14 -11.26 9.67 7.14
C GLY A 14 -10.08 10.20 6.32
N GLU A 15 -8.94 10.40 6.98
CA GLU A 15 -7.69 10.86 6.37
C GLU A 15 -6.84 9.71 5.79
N SER A 16 -7.35 8.48 5.78
CA SER A 16 -6.63 7.30 5.33
C SER A 16 -7.28 6.63 4.13
N VAL A 17 -6.51 5.82 3.40
CA VAL A 17 -7.02 5.01 2.29
C VAL A 17 -6.77 3.54 2.58
N LEU A 18 -7.83 2.75 2.58
CA LEU A 18 -7.79 1.30 2.67
C LEU A 18 -7.72 0.69 1.28
N LEU A 19 -6.72 -0.17 1.05
CA LEU A 19 -6.70 -1.00 -0.14
C LEU A 19 -7.62 -2.20 0.03
N PRO A 20 -8.27 -2.68 -1.05
CA PRO A 20 -9.08 -3.89 -1.00
C PRO A 20 -8.29 -5.07 -0.43
N SER A 21 -8.92 -5.90 0.40
CA SER A 21 -8.27 -7.07 1.04
C SER A 21 -7.66 -8.07 0.06
N ALA A 22 -8.15 -8.09 -1.19
CA ALA A 22 -7.58 -8.86 -2.28
C ALA A 22 -6.15 -8.41 -2.66
N ILE A 23 -5.79 -7.15 -2.40
CA ILE A 23 -4.46 -6.59 -2.64
C ILE A 23 -3.57 -6.88 -1.43
N ASN A 24 -3.02 -8.09 -1.39
CA ASN A 24 -2.04 -8.53 -0.40
C ASN A 24 -0.59 -8.48 -0.94
N GLN A 25 0.38 -8.86 -0.11
CA GLN A 25 1.81 -8.82 -0.49
C GLN A 25 2.16 -9.72 -1.68
N SER A 26 1.47 -10.85 -1.89
CA SER A 26 1.72 -11.73 -3.04
C SER A 26 1.23 -11.10 -4.33
N VAL A 27 0.07 -10.45 -4.29
CA VAL A 27 -0.49 -9.71 -5.42
C VAL A 27 0.40 -8.53 -5.77
N LEU A 28 0.84 -7.76 -4.77
CA LEU A 28 1.79 -6.67 -4.98
C LEU A 28 3.12 -7.14 -5.56
N ALA A 29 3.63 -8.29 -5.11
CA ALA A 29 4.85 -8.89 -5.64
C ALA A 29 4.69 -9.24 -7.13
N SER A 30 3.56 -9.87 -7.48
CA SER A 30 3.23 -10.22 -8.85
C SER A 30 3.08 -8.99 -9.75
N LEU A 31 2.35 -7.96 -9.29
CA LEU A 31 2.14 -6.72 -10.04
C LEU A 31 3.43 -5.90 -10.22
N CYS A 32 4.36 -5.97 -9.27
CA CYS A 32 5.64 -5.26 -9.36
C CYS A 32 6.74 -6.09 -10.05
N GLY A 33 6.51 -7.36 -10.37
CA GLY A 33 7.55 -8.27 -10.85
C GLY A 33 8.68 -8.49 -9.84
N LEU A 34 8.37 -8.44 -8.54
CA LEU A 34 9.32 -8.54 -7.43
C LEU A 34 9.08 -9.82 -6.61
N SER A 35 10.07 -10.22 -5.82
CA SER A 35 9.86 -11.27 -4.82
C SER A 35 8.96 -10.79 -3.68
N GLN A 36 8.27 -11.73 -3.03
CA GLN A 36 7.48 -11.42 -1.82
C GLN A 36 8.35 -10.84 -0.70
N SER A 37 9.60 -11.31 -0.56
CA SER A 37 10.53 -10.79 0.45
C SER A 37 10.89 -9.33 0.19
N ALA A 38 11.13 -8.95 -1.07
CA ALA A 38 11.41 -7.57 -1.45
C ALA A 38 10.21 -6.65 -1.15
N ILE A 39 8.99 -7.08 -1.48
CA ILE A 39 7.76 -6.35 -1.12
C ILE A 39 7.62 -6.24 0.40
N SER A 40 7.83 -7.32 1.14
CA SER A 40 7.71 -7.32 2.59
C SER A 40 8.68 -6.33 3.25
N ILE A 41 9.94 -6.30 2.78
CA ILE A 41 10.93 -5.32 3.25
C ILE A 41 10.49 -3.90 2.91
N HIS A 42 10.00 -3.67 1.70
CA HIS A 42 9.54 -2.34 1.26
C HIS A 42 8.34 -1.87 2.09
N LEU A 43 7.33 -2.72 2.32
CA LEU A 43 6.17 -2.38 3.15
C LEU A 43 6.58 -2.09 4.60
N LYS A 44 7.50 -2.86 5.18
CA LYS A 44 8.05 -2.57 6.52
C LYS A 44 8.75 -1.22 6.58
N LYS A 45 9.44 -0.81 5.51
CA LYS A 45 10.04 0.52 5.41
C LYS A 45 8.96 1.61 5.42
N LEU A 46 7.91 1.46 4.61
CA LEU A 46 6.79 2.42 4.57
C LEU A 46 6.04 2.53 5.91
N VAL A 47 5.92 1.43 6.66
CA VAL A 47 5.38 1.45 8.03
C VAL A 47 6.28 2.24 8.98
N LYS A 48 7.60 2.05 8.91
CA LYS A 48 8.57 2.82 9.72
C LYS A 48 8.56 4.32 9.38
N GLU A 49 8.27 4.66 8.13
CA GLU A 49 8.16 6.04 7.64
C GLU A 49 6.80 6.68 7.97
N GLY A 50 5.87 5.94 8.57
CA GLY A 50 4.53 6.46 8.92
C GLY A 50 3.56 6.56 7.74
N LEU A 51 3.93 6.07 6.56
CA LEU A 51 3.10 6.12 5.35
C LEU A 51 2.05 5.00 5.32
N LEU A 52 2.34 3.86 5.95
CA LEU A 52 1.42 2.74 6.14
C LEU A 52 1.20 2.48 7.63
N ALA A 53 -0.02 2.09 8.01
CA ALA A 53 -0.32 1.71 9.39
C ALA A 53 0.31 0.37 9.78
N SER A 54 0.31 -0.60 8.85
CA SER A 54 0.91 -1.93 9.06
C SER A 54 1.16 -2.63 7.74
N THR A 55 1.81 -3.81 7.78
CA THR A 55 1.95 -4.69 6.62
C THR A 55 0.81 -5.70 6.47
N HIS A 56 -0.21 -5.64 7.34
CA HIS A 56 -1.36 -6.53 7.31
C HIS A 56 -2.39 -6.04 6.30
N THR A 57 -3.10 -6.99 5.70
CA THR A 57 -4.26 -6.70 4.85
C THR A 57 -5.52 -6.50 5.69
N PRO A 58 -6.40 -5.54 5.34
CA PRO A 58 -6.24 -4.56 4.27
C PRO A 58 -5.12 -3.55 4.57
N LEU A 59 -4.32 -3.22 3.56
CA LEU A 59 -3.24 -2.24 3.72
C LEU A 59 -3.86 -0.86 3.88
N ARG A 60 -3.55 -0.19 5.00
CA ARG A 60 -4.00 1.17 5.29
C ARG A 60 -2.90 2.18 5.04
N ILE A 61 -3.14 3.11 4.13
CA ILE A 61 -2.27 4.24 3.79
C ILE A 61 -2.67 5.43 4.67
N LEU A 62 -1.72 5.95 5.46
CA LEU A 62 -1.95 7.03 6.42
C LEU A 62 -1.70 8.42 5.84
N GLU A 63 -0.82 8.53 4.83
CA GLU A 63 -0.60 9.79 4.11
C GLU A 63 -1.03 9.64 2.64
N PRO A 64 -2.31 9.84 2.31
CA PRO A 64 -2.77 9.83 0.93
C PRO A 64 -2.18 10.98 0.10
N ASN A 65 -1.65 12.04 0.73
CA ASN A 65 -0.94 13.12 0.03
C ASN A 65 0.40 12.66 -0.59
N PHE A 66 1.02 11.58 -0.11
CA PHE A 66 2.12 10.91 -0.82
C PHE A 66 1.67 10.34 -2.18
N LEU A 67 0.35 10.15 -2.38
CA LEU A 67 -0.22 9.70 -3.64
C LEU A 67 -0.44 10.84 -4.65
N ALA A 68 -0.34 12.10 -4.22
CA ALA A 68 -0.60 13.29 -5.04
C ALA A 68 0.71 13.99 -5.43
N HIS A 69 1.31 13.57 -6.55
CA HIS A 69 2.18 14.40 -7.40
C HIS A 69 2.45 13.65 -8.71
N SER A 70 1.80 14.11 -9.78
CA SER A 70 2.21 14.16 -11.20
C SER A 70 1.08 14.85 -11.95
#